data_AF-A0A2M9YIZ4-F1
#
_entry.id   AF-A0A2M9YIZ4-F1
#
_cell.length_a   1.000
_cell.length_b   1.000
_cell.length_c   1.000
_cell.angle_alpha   90.00
_cell.angle_beta   90.00
_cell.angle_gamma   90.00
#
_symmetry.space_group_name_H-M   'P 1'
#
loop_
_entity.id
_entity.type
_entity.pdbx_description
1 polymer ?
#
loop_
_entity_poly.entity_id
_entity_poly.type
_entity_poly.pdbx_seq_one_letter_code
_entity_poly.pdbx_strand_id
1 'polypeptide(L)'
;MNQQLIFQQLSQLTGLGINKGKEPSEAANEANILIKALLVKSNEMAKNFPESNKELIFHQLTQYAYGKFSVESDIPKVVEIVSNIVADLLSKAKALESQLTG
;
A
#
# COMPACT_ATOMS: atom_id res chain seq x y z
N MET A 1 -0.11 9.65 10.47
CA MET A 1 -0.92 8.69 9.71
C MET A 1 -2.37 9.13 9.85
N ASN A 2 -2.94 9.72 8.81
CA ASN A 2 -4.28 10.28 8.84
C ASN A 2 -5.36 9.18 8.88
N GLN A 3 -6.25 9.21 9.89
CA GLN A 3 -7.39 8.29 10.01
C GLN A 3 -8.31 8.35 8.78
N GLN A 4 -8.50 9.53 8.19
CA GLN A 4 -9.32 9.70 6.99
C GLN A 4 -8.74 8.95 5.80
N LEU A 5 -7.40 8.98 5.64
CA LEU A 5 -6.72 8.22 4.60
C LEU A 5 -6.93 6.71 4.81
N ILE A 6 -6.72 6.20 6.03
CA ILE A 6 -6.95 4.79 6.34
C ILE A 6 -8.41 4.39 6.01
N PHE A 7 -9.38 5.19 6.44
CA PHE A 7 -10.80 4.95 6.16
C PHE A 7 -11.10 4.93 4.65
N GLN A 8 -10.55 5.88 3.89
CA GLN A 8 -10.70 5.92 2.45
C GLN A 8 -10.14 4.65 1.79
N GLN A 9 -8.94 4.21 2.18
CA GLN A 9 -8.31 3.02 1.58
C GLN A 9 -9.07 1.74 1.96
N LEU A 10 -9.56 1.62 3.20
CA LEU A 10 -10.43 0.52 3.62
C LEU A 10 -11.72 0.47 2.79
N SER A 11 -12.37 1.61 2.60
CA SER A 11 -13.61 1.71 1.81
C SER A 11 -13.39 1.25 0.37
N GLN A 12 -12.30 1.72 -0.26
CA GLN A 12 -11.96 1.35 -1.64
C GLN A 12 -11.71 -0.16 -1.80
N LEU A 13 -10.90 -0.76 -0.92
CA LEU A 13 -10.60 -2.20 -0.97
C LEU A 13 -11.81 -3.07 -0.63
N THR A 14 -12.66 -2.61 0.30
CA THR A 14 -13.94 -3.28 0.61
C THR A 14 -14.85 -3.27 -0.62
N GLY A 15 -14.99 -2.11 -1.27
CA GLY A 15 -15.76 -1.99 -2.51
C GLY A 15 -15.22 -2.90 -3.63
N LEU A 16 -13.89 -3.05 -3.72
CA LEU A 16 -13.27 -3.98 -4.67
C LEU A 16 -13.65 -5.44 -4.36
N GLY A 17 -13.61 -5.86 -3.09
CA GLY A 17 -14.03 -7.20 -2.69
C GLY A 17 -15.51 -7.48 -3.00
N ILE A 18 -16.39 -6.51 -2.73
CA ILE A 18 -17.82 -6.59 -3.08
C ILE A 18 -18.00 -6.73 -4.60
N ASN A 19 -17.27 -5.94 -5.40
CA ASN A 19 -17.30 -6.03 -6.86
C ASN A 19 -16.81 -7.38 -7.39
N LYS A 20 -15.98 -8.11 -6.62
CA LYS A 20 -15.55 -9.48 -6.92
C LYS A 20 -16.56 -10.55 -6.47
N GLY A 21 -17.73 -10.16 -5.98
CA GLY A 21 -18.81 -11.05 -5.57
C GLY A 21 -18.70 -11.54 -4.12
N LYS A 22 -17.86 -10.91 -3.29
CA LYS A 22 -17.76 -11.25 -1.87
C LYS A 22 -18.85 -10.59 -1.05
N GLU A 23 -19.22 -11.24 0.05
CA GLU A 23 -20.07 -10.62 1.06
C GLU A 23 -19.40 -9.38 1.66
N PRO A 24 -20.16 -8.30 1.96
CA PRO A 24 -19.57 -7.05 2.47
C PRO A 24 -18.71 -7.23 3.72
N SER A 25 -19.09 -8.13 4.63
CA SER A 25 -18.34 -8.42 5.85
C SER A 25 -17.01 -9.12 5.58
N GLU A 26 -16.99 -10.08 4.64
CA GLU A 26 -15.77 -10.77 4.20
C GLU A 26 -14.83 -9.78 3.49
N ALA A 27 -15.36 -9.00 2.56
CA ALA A 27 -14.61 -7.98 1.83
C ALA A 27 -13.97 -6.95 2.78
N ALA A 28 -14.72 -6.49 3.79
CA ALA A 28 -14.22 -5.55 4.79
C ALA A 28 -13.12 -6.17 5.67
N ASN A 29 -13.26 -7.46 6.01
CA ASN A 29 -12.25 -8.17 6.79
C ASN A 29 -10.93 -8.33 6.01
N GLU A 30 -11.00 -8.72 4.74
CA GLU A 30 -9.82 -8.81 3.88
C GLU A 30 -9.14 -7.46 3.66
N ALA A 31 -9.93 -6.41 3.40
CA ALA A 31 -9.44 -5.05 3.31
C ALA A 31 -8.69 -4.64 4.59
N ASN A 32 -9.24 -4.96 5.76
CA ASN A 32 -8.61 -4.67 7.05
C ASN A 32 -7.27 -5.41 7.24
N ILE A 33 -7.22 -6.69 6.88
CA ILE A 33 -5.98 -7.48 6.95
C ILE A 33 -4.90 -6.88 6.03
N LEU A 34 -5.27 -6.58 4.78
CA LEU A 34 -4.36 -5.99 3.81
C LEU A 34 -3.86 -4.61 4.28
N ILE A 35 -4.76 -3.72 4.72
CA ILE A 35 -4.38 -2.38 5.21
C ILE A 35 -3.44 -2.46 6.41
N LYS A 36 -3.68 -3.35 7.37
CA LYS A 36 -2.78 -3.56 8.50
C LYS A 36 -1.38 -3.96 8.05
N ALA A 37 -1.27 -4.89 7.10
CA ALA A 37 0.01 -5.32 6.56
C ALA A 37 0.74 -4.17 5.82
N LEU A 38 0.03 -3.38 5.02
CA LEU A 38 0.60 -2.22 4.32
C LEU A 38 1.02 -1.11 5.29
N LEU A 39 0.31 -0.91 6.41
CA LEU A 39 0.72 0.02 7.46
C LEU A 39 2.05 -0.40 8.09
N VAL A 40 2.23 -1.69 8.40
CA VAL A 40 3.50 -2.22 8.89
C VAL A 40 4.62 -1.97 7.87
N LYS A 41 4.39 -2.31 6.60
CA LYS A 41 5.37 -2.06 5.53
C LYS A 41 5.71 -0.60 5.33
N SER A 42 4.75 0.30 5.44
CA SER A 42 5.01 1.74 5.35
C SER A 42 5.93 2.23 6.48
N ASN A 43 5.79 1.69 7.70
CA ASN A 43 6.67 2.01 8.82
C ASN A 43 8.07 1.43 8.62
N GLU A 44 8.20 0.21 8.09
CA GLU A 44 9.50 -0.40 7.78
C GLU A 44 10.24 0.40 6.71
N MET A 45 9.56 0.77 5.63
CA MET A 45 10.16 1.55 4.53
C MET A 45 10.56 2.96 4.96
N ALA A 46 9.74 3.64 5.76
CA ALA A 46 10.07 4.98 6.26
C ALA A 46 11.36 5.00 7.11
N LYS A 47 11.76 3.86 7.70
CA LYS A 47 13.07 3.75 8.38
C LYS A 47 14.24 3.66 7.39
N ASN A 48 14.02 3.01 6.26
CA ASN A 48 15.04 2.84 5.21
C ASN A 48 15.15 4.07 4.29
N PHE A 49 14.07 4.85 4.18
CA PHE A 49 13.97 6.08 3.39
C PHE A 49 13.50 7.23 4.29
N PRO A 50 14.36 7.73 5.21
CA PRO A 50 13.96 8.70 6.23
C PRO A 50 13.52 10.06 5.66
N GLU A 51 13.97 10.39 4.44
CA GLU A 51 13.57 11.61 3.71
C GLU A 51 12.18 11.50 3.10
N SER A 52 11.63 10.28 3.01
CA SER A 52 10.31 10.03 2.43
C SER A 52 9.20 10.08 3.48
N ASN A 53 8.09 10.75 3.14
CA ASN A 53 6.93 10.83 4.02
C ASN A 53 6.23 9.46 4.13
N LYS A 54 6.15 8.92 5.34
CA LYS A 54 5.45 7.65 5.62
C LYS A 54 4.02 7.58 5.08
N GLU A 55 3.26 8.68 5.18
CA GLU A 55 1.88 8.72 4.68
C GLU A 55 1.84 8.59 3.16
N LEU A 56 2.81 9.19 2.45
CA LEU A 56 2.97 9.04 1.02
C LEU A 56 3.34 7.60 0.65
N ILE A 57 4.28 6.99 1.38
CA ILE A 57 4.64 5.57 1.19
C ILE A 57 3.41 4.67 1.37
N PHE A 58 2.65 4.88 2.45
CA PHE A 58 1.42 4.12 2.71
C PHE A 58 0.39 4.32 1.59
N HIS A 59 0.16 5.56 1.16
CA HIS A 59 -0.73 5.85 0.05
C HIS A 59 -0.29 5.14 -1.23
N GLN A 60 1.00 5.15 -1.55
CA GLN A 60 1.50 4.49 -2.75
C GLN A 60 1.35 2.96 -2.67
N LEU A 61 1.63 2.37 -1.50
CA LEU A 61 1.41 0.95 -1.24
C LEU A 61 -0.06 0.57 -1.46
N THR A 62 -1.01 1.36 -0.96
CA THR A 62 -2.44 1.04 -1.12
C THR A 62 -2.94 1.23 -2.55
N GLN A 63 -2.42 2.22 -3.29
CA GLN A 63 -2.76 2.38 -4.71
C GLN A 63 -2.34 1.16 -5.54
N TYR A 64 -1.11 0.67 -5.37
CA TYR A 64 -0.67 -0.54 -6.04
C TYR A 64 -1.38 -1.80 -5.54
N ALA A 65 -1.70 -1.85 -4.25
CA ALA A 65 -2.44 -2.96 -3.67
C ALA A 65 -3.86 -3.04 -4.23
N TYR A 66 -4.54 -1.91 -4.44
CA TYR A 66 -5.86 -1.88 -5.07
C TYR A 66 -5.84 -2.57 -6.45
N GLY A 67 -4.89 -2.16 -7.31
CA GLY A 67 -4.73 -2.77 -8.63
C GLY A 67 -4.39 -4.26 -8.52
N LYS A 68 -3.44 -4.63 -7.66
CA LYS A 68 -2.97 -6.02 -7.57
C LYS A 68 -3.99 -6.96 -6.94
N PHE A 69 -4.71 -6.50 -5.91
CA PHE A 69 -5.72 -7.27 -5.20
C PHE A 69 -6.97 -7.56 -6.05
N SER A 70 -7.15 -6.84 -7.16
CA SER A 70 -8.20 -7.14 -8.13
C SER A 70 -8.01 -8.51 -8.81
N VAL A 71 -6.76 -8.95 -8.99
CA VAL A 71 -6.39 -10.18 -9.71
C VAL A 71 -5.70 -11.24 -8.86
N GLU A 72 -5.09 -10.86 -7.74
CA GLU A 72 -4.41 -11.76 -6.81
C GLU A 72 -5.09 -11.68 -5.44
N SER A 73 -5.59 -12.82 -4.95
CA SER A 73 -6.34 -12.89 -3.69
C SER A 73 -5.45 -13.27 -2.49
N ASP A 74 -4.21 -13.72 -2.73
CA ASP A 74 -3.22 -13.98 -1.68
C ASP A 74 -2.68 -12.66 -1.11
N ILE A 75 -3.20 -12.26 0.06
CA ILE A 75 -2.82 -11.00 0.74
C ILE A 75 -1.31 -10.92 1.00
N PRO A 76 -0.64 -11.90 1.64
CA PRO A 76 0.81 -11.90 1.79
C PRO A 76 1.55 -11.63 0.48
N LYS A 77 1.16 -12.29 -0.61
CA LYS A 77 1.78 -12.12 -1.92
C LYS A 77 1.51 -10.75 -2.53
N VAL A 78 0.30 -10.20 -2.37
CA VAL A 78 -0.01 -8.81 -2.76
C VAL A 78 0.91 -7.84 -2.02
N VAL A 79 1.03 -7.99 -0.70
CA VAL A 79 1.86 -7.12 0.14
C VAL A 79 3.33 -7.17 -0.29
N GLU A 80 3.87 -8.36 -0.56
CA GLU A 80 5.24 -8.53 -1.04
C GLU A 80 5.45 -7.81 -2.38
N ILE A 81 4.59 -8.06 -3.37
CA ILE A 81 4.71 -7.49 -4.72
C ILE A 81 4.68 -5.96 -4.67
N VAL A 82 3.69 -5.38 -3.97
CA VAL A 82 3.56 -3.92 -3.91
C VAL A 82 4.68 -3.30 -3.08
N SER A 83 5.18 -4.01 -2.07
CA SER A 83 6.32 -3.55 -1.30
C SER A 83 7.57 -3.44 -2.16
N ASN A 84 7.84 -4.45 -2.99
CA ASN A 84 8.99 -4.44 -3.89
C ASN A 84 8.89 -3.31 -4.92
N ILE A 85 7.70 -3.09 -5.49
CA ILE A 85 7.46 -1.98 -6.43
C ILE A 85 7.74 -0.62 -5.75
N VAL A 86 7.17 -0.38 -4.57
CA VAL A 86 7.34 0.91 -3.88
C VAL A 86 8.78 1.13 -3.44
N ALA A 87 9.48 0.09 -2.97
CA ALA A 87 10.89 0.18 -2.59
C ALA A 87 11.81 0.51 -3.79
N ASP A 88 11.56 -0.10 -4.95
CA ASP A 88 12.28 0.22 -6.19
C ASP A 88 12.05 1.67 -6.62
N LEU A 89 10.80 2.15 -6.56
CA LEU A 89 10.46 3.54 -6.88
C LEU A 89 11.11 4.55 -5.90
N LEU A 90 11.11 4.26 -4.60
CA LEU A 90 11.80 5.09 -3.60
C LEU A 90 13.31 5.14 -3.86
N SER A 91 13.91 4.00 -4.23
CA SER A 91 15.33 3.93 -4.56
C SER A 91 15.67 4.75 -5.81
N LYS A 92 14.84 4.66 -6.86
CA LYS A 92 14.98 5.46 -8.08
C LYS A 92 14.80 6.95 -7.81
N ALA A 93 13.81 7.33 -7.00
CA ALA A 93 13.57 8.72 -6.63
C ALA A 93 14.79 9.31 -5.90
N LYS A 94 15.35 8.59 -4.93
CA LYS A 94 16.57 8.99 -4.22
C LYS A 94 17.77 9.16 -5.16
N ALA A 95 17.94 8.24 -6.12
CA ALA A 95 19.01 8.32 -7.11
C ALA A 95 18.88 9.57 -7.99
N LEU A 96 17.67 9.91 -8.43
CA LEU A 96 17.40 11.11 -9.23
C LEU A 96 17.64 12.39 -8.43
N GLU A 97 17.19 12.46 -7.17
CA GLU A 97 17.45 13.61 -6.28
C GLU A 97 18.94 13.85 -6.07
N SER A 98 19.72 12.76 -5.90
CA SER A 98 21.18 12.83 -5.74
C SER A 98 21.88 13.38 -6.99
N GLN A 99 21.32 13.17 -8.18
CA GLN A 99 21.86 13.71 -9.44
C GLN A 99 21.55 15.21 -9.62
N LEU A 100 20.48 15.71 -9.00
CA LEU A 100 20.08 17.13 -9.08
C LEU A 100 20.81 18.01 -8.06
N THR A 101 21.34 17.40 -7.00
CA THR A 101 22.02 18.08 -5.89
C THR A 101 23.54 17.92 -5.92
N GLY A 102 24.07 17.10 -6.84
CA GLY A 102 25.49 16.86 -7.06
C GLY A 102 26.14 17.79 -8.09
#